data_AF-A0A2D4KZJ0-F1
#
_entry.id   AF-A0A2D4KZJ0-F1
#
_cell.length_a   1.000
_cell.length_b   1.000
_cell.length_c   1.000
_cell.angle_alpha   90.00
_cell.angle_beta   90.00
_cell.angle_gamma   90.00
#
_symmetry.space_group_name_H-M   'P 1'
#
loop_
_entity.id
_entity.type
_entity.pdbx_description
1 polymer ?
#
loop_
_entity_poly.entity_id
_entity_poly.type
_entity_poly.pdbx_seq_one_letter_code
_entity_poly.pdbx_strand_id
1 'polypeptide(L)'
;VAVFISITSINLFHPIQWITNSFNDLYTSYVIFCILLLSVVILVINVFNVQFHAVVPSIHCSRLALISKIIHPQQVIHSIAHAVMGMLVAWCAAVMTKGKFLFLSMPCTATTTESAADATLHTCLNEYHLFLLLLGAFMGYSYSLRYLVNNLNYLPFPAIQVSR
;
A
#
# COMPACT_ATOMS: atom_id res chain seq x y z
N VAL A 1 -2.75 -11.09 5.53
CA VAL A 1 -3.86 -10.49 6.31
C VAL A 1 -4.08 -11.24 7.62
N ALA A 2 -4.47 -12.52 7.58
CA ALA A 2 -4.65 -13.32 8.80
C ALA A 2 -3.40 -13.36 9.70
N VAL A 3 -2.23 -13.63 9.11
CA VAL A 3 -0.94 -13.60 9.83
C VAL A 3 -0.66 -12.24 10.49
N PHE A 4 -1.01 -11.13 9.83
CA PHE A 4 -0.80 -9.79 10.37
C PHE A 4 -1.69 -9.54 11.60
N ILE A 5 -2.99 -9.87 11.52
CA ILE A 5 -3.91 -9.79 12.66
C ILE A 5 -3.36 -10.62 13.83
N SER A 6 -2.99 -11.88 13.56
CA SER A 6 -2.45 -12.79 14.56
C SER A 6 -1.22 -12.24 15.27
N ILE A 7 -0.28 -11.63 14.53
CA ILE A 7 0.95 -11.03 15.11
C ILE A 7 0.61 -9.81 15.97
N THR A 8 -0.30 -8.95 15.51
CA THR A 8 -0.68 -7.74 16.27
C THR A 8 -1.45 -8.03 17.55
N SER A 9 -2.10 -9.20 17.64
CA SER A 9 -2.93 -9.59 18.78
C SER A 9 -2.24 -10.53 19.78
N ILE A 10 -0.98 -10.95 19.53
CA ILE A 10 -0.30 -12.00 20.33
C ILE A 10 -0.37 -11.70 21.83
N ASN A 11 -0.92 -12.66 22.58
CA ASN A 11 -0.84 -12.68 24.03
C ASN A 11 -0.23 -14.01 24.50
N LEU A 12 1.02 -13.94 24.98
CA LEU A 12 1.81 -15.12 25.38
C LEU A 12 1.23 -15.86 26.59
N PHE A 13 0.49 -15.17 27.46
CA PHE A 13 0.00 -15.73 28.72
C PHE A 13 -1.42 -16.33 28.60
N HIS A 14 -2.15 -16.04 27.53
CA HIS A 14 -3.52 -16.52 27.32
C HIS A 14 -3.75 -17.00 25.87
N PRO A 15 -3.09 -18.10 25.44
CA PRO A 15 -3.08 -18.54 24.05
C PRO A 15 -4.46 -18.96 23.53
N ILE A 16 -5.29 -19.63 24.34
CA ILE A 16 -6.63 -20.07 23.92
C ILE A 16 -7.53 -18.85 23.67
N GLN A 17 -7.55 -17.91 24.61
CA GLN A 17 -8.34 -16.68 24.48
C GLN A 17 -7.84 -15.80 23.34
N TRP A 18 -6.52 -15.74 23.12
CA TRP A 18 -5.91 -15.07 21.97
C TRP A 18 -6.39 -15.68 20.64
N ILE A 19 -6.37 -17.00 20.50
CA ILE A 19 -6.82 -17.69 19.29
C ILE A 19 -8.29 -17.37 19.03
N THR A 20 -9.15 -17.55 20.04
CA THR A 20 -10.59 -17.29 19.91
C THR A 20 -10.88 -15.83 19.53
N ASN A 21 -10.21 -14.87 20.16
CA ASN A 21 -10.37 -13.45 19.84
C ASN A 21 -9.88 -13.12 18.42
N SER A 22 -8.78 -13.72 17.99
CA SER A 22 -8.24 -13.52 16.63
C SER A 22 -9.19 -14.04 15.55
N PHE A 23 -9.84 -15.20 15.78
CA PHE A 23 -10.89 -15.68 14.89
C PHE A 23 -12.10 -14.73 14.86
N ASN A 24 -12.55 -14.24 16.01
CA ASN A 24 -13.65 -13.27 16.05
C ASN A 24 -13.32 -11.96 15.34
N ASP A 25 -12.10 -11.44 15.49
CA ASP A 25 -11.64 -10.26 14.76
C ASP A 25 -11.62 -10.51 13.24
N LEU A 26 -11.19 -11.69 12.79
CA LEU A 26 -11.18 -12.06 11.36
C LEU A 26 -12.57 -12.04 10.70
N TYR A 27 -13.62 -12.38 11.45
CA TYR A 27 -14.99 -12.42 10.96
C TYR A 27 -15.73 -11.07 11.06
N THR A 28 -15.08 -10.01 11.53
CA THR A 28 -15.77 -8.72 11.60
C THR A 28 -15.94 -8.10 10.21
N SER A 29 -17.05 -7.40 9.98
CA SER A 29 -17.42 -6.81 8.68
C SER A 29 -16.34 -5.92 8.07
N TYR A 30 -15.64 -5.12 8.88
CA TYR A 30 -14.55 -4.27 8.39
C TYR A 30 -13.32 -5.07 7.91
N VAL A 31 -13.02 -6.22 8.55
CA VAL A 31 -11.92 -7.10 8.11
C VAL A 31 -12.29 -7.78 6.81
N ILE A 32 -13.52 -8.28 6.69
CA ILE A 32 -14.03 -8.87 5.46
C ILE A 32 -13.96 -7.84 4.32
N PHE A 33 -14.40 -6.61 4.56
CA PHE A 33 -14.27 -5.52 3.59
C PHE A 33 -12.81 -5.28 3.19
N CYS A 34 -11.89 -5.19 4.15
CA CYS A 34 -10.46 -5.03 3.87
C CYS A 34 -9.89 -6.19 3.05
N ILE A 35 -10.30 -7.43 3.31
CA ILE A 35 -9.89 -8.62 2.53
C ILE A 35 -10.36 -8.50 1.08
N LEU A 36 -11.62 -8.11 0.86
CA LEU A 36 -12.17 -7.92 -0.49
C LEU A 36 -11.49 -6.74 -1.21
N LEU A 37 -11.22 -5.64 -0.51
CA LEU A 37 -10.51 -4.51 -1.10
C LEU A 37 -9.08 -4.90 -1.48
N LEU A 38 -8.37 -5.64 -0.62
CA LEU A 38 -7.03 -6.13 -0.89
C LEU A 38 -6.98 -7.14 -2.05
N SER A 39 -8.01 -7.97 -2.21
CA SER A 39 -8.08 -8.88 -3.37
C SER A 39 -8.26 -8.10 -4.69
N VAL A 40 -9.08 -7.04 -4.70
CA VAL A 40 -9.20 -6.12 -5.83
C VAL A 40 -7.87 -5.42 -6.11
N VAL A 41 -7.17 -4.92 -5.08
CA VAL A 41 -5.84 -4.31 -5.22
C VAL A 41 -4.86 -5.26 -5.89
N ILE A 42 -4.81 -6.53 -5.46
CA ILE A 42 -3.97 -7.56 -6.06
C ILE A 42 -4.34 -7.80 -7.53
N LEU A 43 -5.63 -7.91 -7.84
CA LEU A 43 -6.10 -8.12 -9.21
C LEU A 43 -5.67 -6.96 -10.11
N VAL A 44 -5.88 -5.72 -9.67
CA VAL A 44 -5.50 -4.53 -10.44
C VAL A 44 -3.99 -4.50 -10.65
N ILE A 45 -3.18 -4.72 -9.61
CA ILE A 45 -1.71 -4.80 -9.74
C ILE A 45 -1.30 -5.85 -10.79
N ASN A 46 -1.92 -7.02 -10.79
CA ASN A 46 -1.62 -8.06 -11.78
C ASN A 46 -1.98 -7.63 -13.21
N VAL A 47 -3.13 -6.97 -13.41
CA VAL A 47 -3.51 -6.43 -14.72
C VAL A 47 -2.49 -5.42 -15.23
N PHE A 48 -2.06 -4.48 -14.37
CA PHE A 48 -1.01 -3.52 -14.70
C PHE A 48 0.32 -4.23 -15.01
N ASN A 49 0.76 -5.18 -14.18
CA ASN A 49 2.00 -5.92 -14.45
C ASN A 49 1.96 -6.64 -15.81
N VAL A 50 0.83 -7.30 -16.14
CA VAL A 50 0.70 -8.01 -17.41
C VAL A 50 0.72 -7.07 -18.60
N GLN A 51 -0.01 -5.95 -18.53
CA GLN A 51 -0.11 -4.99 -19.63
C GLN A 51 1.21 -4.26 -19.92
N PHE A 52 2.09 -4.15 -18.93
CA PHE A 52 3.35 -3.42 -19.04
C PHE A 52 4.56 -4.33 -19.33
N HIS A 53 4.34 -5.63 -19.55
CA HIS A 53 5.39 -6.53 -20.02
C HIS A 53 5.90 -6.12 -21.41
N ALA A 54 7.23 -6.13 -21.55
CA ALA A 54 7.92 -5.79 -22.79
C ALA A 54 8.64 -7.03 -23.33
N VAL A 55 8.48 -7.26 -24.64
CA VAL A 55 9.16 -8.33 -25.38
C VAL A 55 10.57 -7.93 -25.83
N VAL A 56 10.87 -6.63 -25.80
CA VAL A 56 12.17 -6.06 -26.14
C VAL A 56 12.76 -5.41 -24.88
N PRO A 57 14.00 -5.75 -24.49
CA PRO A 57 14.60 -5.15 -23.31
C PRO A 57 14.95 -3.69 -23.62
N SER A 58 14.60 -2.76 -22.73
CA SER A 58 15.08 -1.38 -22.89
C SER A 58 16.52 -1.28 -22.39
N ILE A 59 17.48 -1.24 -23.31
CA ILE A 59 18.89 -1.08 -22.98
C ILE A 59 19.17 0.42 -22.84
N HIS A 60 19.47 0.88 -21.64
CA HIS A 60 19.76 2.28 -21.38
C HIS A 60 21.25 2.54 -21.66
N CYS A 61 21.55 3.19 -22.78
CA CYS A 61 22.94 3.57 -23.11
C CYS A 61 23.45 4.77 -22.29
N SER A 62 22.57 5.48 -21.57
CA SER A 62 22.94 6.63 -20.72
C SER A 62 21.97 6.84 -19.55
N ARG A 63 22.40 7.58 -18.51
CA ARG A 63 21.54 7.95 -17.37
C ARG A 63 20.37 8.84 -17.79
N LEU A 64 20.55 9.68 -18.83
CA LEU A 64 19.48 10.52 -19.38
C LEU A 64 18.40 9.67 -20.06
N ALA A 65 18.79 8.61 -20.77
CA ALA A 65 17.83 7.67 -21.37
C ALA A 65 16.99 6.95 -20.29
N LEU A 66 17.59 6.61 -19.15
CA LEU A 66 16.86 6.05 -18.00
C LEU A 66 15.85 7.06 -17.42
N ILE A 67 16.27 8.30 -17.19
CA ILE A 67 15.39 9.36 -16.66
C ILE A 67 14.24 9.63 -17.64
N SER A 68 14.52 9.69 -18.95
CA SER A 68 13.50 9.85 -19.98
C SER A 68 12.47 8.72 -19.96
N LYS A 69 12.90 7.48 -19.70
CA LYS A 69 11.98 6.33 -19.57
C LYS A 69 11.10 6.46 -18.33
N ILE A 70 11.67 6.87 -17.19
CA ILE A 70 10.92 7.06 -15.93
C ILE A 70 9.87 8.15 -16.07
N ILE A 71 10.19 9.26 -16.75
CA ILE A 71 9.29 10.40 -16.95
C ILE A 71 8.23 10.11 -18.03
N HIS A 72 8.37 9.03 -18.80
CA HIS A 72 7.39 8.66 -19.82
C HIS A 72 5.98 8.57 -19.19
N PRO A 73 4.97 9.30 -19.73
CA PRO A 73 3.63 9.37 -19.14
C PRO A 73 3.01 8.03 -18.73
N GLN A 74 3.19 6.99 -19.54
CA GLN A 74 2.67 5.65 -19.23
C GLN A 74 3.31 5.05 -17.96
N GLN A 75 4.61 5.28 -17.75
CA GLN A 75 5.36 4.82 -16.59
C GLN A 75 5.09 5.63 -15.33
N VAL A 76 4.81 6.92 -15.51
CA VAL A 76 4.33 7.79 -14.44
C VAL A 76 2.95 7.31 -13.97
N ILE A 77 2.02 7.03 -14.88
CA ILE A 77 0.69 6.48 -14.55
C ILE A 77 0.81 5.15 -13.82
N HIS A 78 1.66 4.23 -14.30
CA HIS A 78 1.94 2.97 -13.63
C HIS A 78 2.44 3.18 -12.19
N SER A 79 3.38 4.11 -12.00
CA SER A 79 3.95 4.41 -10.68
C SER A 79 2.95 5.06 -9.74
N ILE A 80 2.09 5.95 -10.23
CA ILE A 80 0.99 6.55 -9.48
C ILE A 80 -0.02 5.47 -9.08
N ALA A 81 -0.39 4.57 -10.00
CA ALA A 81 -1.32 3.48 -9.71
C ALA A 81 -0.77 2.60 -8.57
N HIS A 82 0.49 2.19 -8.65
CA HIS A 82 1.13 1.43 -7.57
C HIS A 82 1.20 2.19 -6.24
N ALA A 83 1.44 3.51 -6.26
CA ALA A 83 1.41 4.32 -5.05
C ALA A 83 0.00 4.32 -4.41
N VAL A 84 -1.05 4.51 -5.19
CA VAL A 84 -2.45 4.45 -4.71
C VAL A 84 -2.76 3.06 -4.13
N MET A 85 -2.35 1.99 -4.81
CA MET A 85 -2.54 0.62 -4.33
C MET A 85 -1.81 0.38 -3.00
N GLY A 86 -0.57 0.87 -2.86
CA GLY A 86 0.18 0.79 -1.60
C GLY A 86 -0.48 1.57 -0.47
N MET A 87 -1.05 2.74 -0.77
CA MET A 87 -1.82 3.54 0.19
C MET A 87 -3.10 2.82 0.65
N LEU A 88 -3.83 2.15 -0.26
CA LEU A 88 -5.00 1.34 0.09
C LEU A 88 -4.62 0.15 0.99
N VAL A 89 -3.48 -0.48 0.75
CA VAL A 89 -2.97 -1.54 1.63
C VAL A 89 -2.67 -1.00 3.03
N ALA A 90 -2.00 0.16 3.12
CA ALA A 90 -1.72 0.82 4.40
C ALA A 90 -3.01 1.27 5.11
N TRP A 91 -4.02 1.74 4.38
CA TRP A 91 -5.34 2.06 4.92
C TRP A 91 -6.01 0.84 5.54
N CYS A 92 -6.05 -0.29 4.84
CA CYS A 92 -6.58 -1.55 5.39
C CYS A 92 -5.83 -1.94 6.67
N ALA A 93 -4.49 -1.84 6.67
CA ALA A 93 -3.70 -2.11 7.87
C ALA A 93 -4.09 -1.18 9.03
N ALA A 94 -4.26 0.13 8.77
CA ALA A 94 -4.65 1.13 9.75
C ALA A 94 -5.99 0.80 10.42
N VAL A 95 -7.01 0.48 9.60
CA VAL A 95 -8.34 0.08 10.06
C VAL A 95 -8.27 -1.21 10.90
N MET A 96 -7.49 -2.18 10.46
CA MET A 96 -7.34 -3.47 11.15
C MET A 96 -6.58 -3.37 12.48
N THR A 97 -5.56 -2.51 12.57
CA THR A 97 -4.82 -2.27 13.82
C THR A 97 -5.62 -1.51 14.87
N LYS A 98 -6.67 -0.80 14.45
CA LYS A 98 -7.50 0.07 15.32
C LYS A 98 -6.65 1.13 16.05
N GLY A 99 -7.24 1.82 17.01
CA GLY A 99 -6.53 2.75 17.89
C GLY A 99 -6.05 4.02 17.19
N LYS A 100 -4.80 4.43 17.45
CA LYS A 100 -4.24 5.71 16.98
C LYS A 100 -4.10 5.82 15.47
N PHE A 101 -4.27 4.75 14.71
CA PHE A 101 -4.16 4.78 13.24
C PHE A 101 -5.53 4.80 12.56
N LEU A 102 -6.65 4.80 13.29
CA LEU A 102 -7.95 4.51 12.66
C LEU A 102 -8.49 5.65 11.80
N PHE A 103 -8.36 6.90 12.26
CA PHE A 103 -8.97 8.06 11.62
C PHE A 103 -7.91 9.07 11.17
N LEU A 104 -8.13 9.70 10.01
CA LEU A 104 -7.27 10.77 9.51
C LEU A 104 -7.37 12.05 10.35
N SER A 105 -8.49 12.27 11.02
CA SER A 105 -8.68 13.38 11.95
C SER A 105 -8.94 12.90 13.37
N MET A 106 -8.54 13.70 14.34
CA MET A 106 -8.76 13.47 15.76
C MET A 106 -9.10 14.79 16.45
N PRO A 107 -9.83 14.78 17.58
CA PRO A 107 -10.06 16.00 18.34
C PRO A 107 -8.72 16.57 18.80
N CYS A 108 -8.52 17.87 18.58
CA CYS A 108 -7.33 18.55 19.08
C CYS A 108 -7.30 18.43 20.60
N THR A 109 -6.13 18.13 21.17
CA THR A 109 -5.96 18.21 22.62
C THR A 109 -6.05 19.68 23.00
N ALA A 110 -7.08 20.06 23.76
CA ALA A 110 -7.27 21.43 24.20
C ALA A 110 -6.09 21.83 25.09
N THR A 111 -5.05 22.43 24.50
CA THR A 111 -4.07 23.20 25.26
C THR A 111 -4.81 24.40 25.81
N THR A 112 -5.08 24.34 27.11
CA THR A 112 -5.53 25.42 27.99
C THR A 112 -5.05 26.78 27.53
N THR A 113 -5.90 27.55 26.84
CA THR A 113 -6.00 29.02 26.82
C THR A 113 -6.69 29.46 25.53
N GLU A 114 -8.01 29.35 25.43
CA GLU A 114 -8.89 30.41 24.91
C GLU A 114 -10.32 30.17 25.45
N SER A 115 -10.91 31.25 25.93
CA SER A 115 -12.25 31.44 26.49
C SER A 115 -13.32 30.35 26.20
N ALA A 116 -13.98 29.90 27.27
CA ALA A 116 -15.10 28.95 27.28
C ALA A 116 -16.42 29.47 26.64
N ALA A 117 -16.35 30.38 25.66
CA ALA A 117 -17.53 30.99 25.03
C ALA A 117 -17.76 30.60 23.56
N ASP A 118 -16.76 30.05 22.86
CA ASP A 118 -16.89 29.54 21.48
C ASP A 118 -16.18 28.18 21.39
N ALA A 119 -16.82 27.12 21.88
CA ALA A 119 -16.30 25.77 21.78
C ALA A 119 -16.54 25.20 20.37
N THR A 120 -15.87 25.77 19.35
CA THR A 120 -15.75 25.11 18.05
C THR A 120 -14.92 23.84 18.25
N LEU A 121 -15.51 22.68 17.98
CA LEU A 121 -14.81 21.39 17.98
C LEU A 121 -13.70 21.42 16.91
N HIS A 122 -12.49 21.83 17.31
CA HIS A 122 -11.33 21.85 16.41
C HIS A 122 -10.88 20.42 16.11
N THR A 123 -10.87 20.06 14.84
CA THR A 123 -10.35 18.79 14.33
C THR A 123 -8.90 18.96 13.91
N CYS A 124 -8.02 18.09 14.43
CA CYS A 124 -6.60 18.05 14.13
C CYS A 124 -6.32 16.86 13.20
N LEU A 125 -5.25 16.97 12.41
CA LEU A 125 -4.79 15.88 11.57
C LEU A 125 -4.08 14.83 12.42
N ASN A 126 -4.42 13.56 12.21
CA ASN A 126 -3.77 12.45 12.87
C ASN A 126 -2.50 12.08 12.11
N GLU A 127 -1.36 12.53 12.62
CA GLU A 127 -0.05 12.27 12.03
C GLU A 127 0.26 10.77 11.89
N TYR A 128 -0.15 9.94 12.87
CA TYR A 128 0.08 8.49 12.81
C TYR A 128 -0.61 7.86 11.60
N HIS A 129 -1.86 8.24 11.35
CA HIS A 129 -2.62 7.77 10.21
C HIS A 129 -2.01 8.31 8.89
N LEU A 130 -1.70 9.61 8.84
CA LEU A 130 -1.11 10.25 7.66
C LEU A 130 0.22 9.60 7.28
N PHE A 131 1.15 9.45 8.23
CA PHE A 131 2.46 8.85 7.97
C PHE A 131 2.34 7.40 7.53
N LEU A 132 1.38 6.64 8.06
CA LEU A 132 1.13 5.27 7.62
C LEU A 132 0.65 5.22 6.16
N LEU A 133 -0.26 6.12 5.75
CA LEU A 133 -0.71 6.20 4.36
C LEU A 133 0.42 6.62 3.41
N LEU A 134 1.21 7.62 3.79
CA LEU A 134 2.36 8.09 3.02
C LEU A 134 3.41 6.99 2.88
N LEU A 135 3.66 6.20 3.93
CA LEU A 135 4.55 5.04 3.89
C LEU A 135 4.03 4.00 2.88
N GLY A 136 2.74 3.69 2.90
CA GLY A 136 2.12 2.80 1.93
C GLY A 136 2.30 3.28 0.50
N ALA A 137 2.02 4.56 0.25
CA ALA A 137 2.20 5.19 -1.06
C ALA A 137 3.65 5.14 -1.54
N PHE A 138 4.59 5.48 -0.64
CA PHE A 138 6.02 5.45 -0.91
C PHE A 138 6.52 4.04 -1.26
N MET A 139 6.06 3.01 -0.53
CA MET A 139 6.42 1.62 -0.80
C MET A 139 5.89 1.15 -2.16
N GLY A 140 4.65 1.51 -2.50
CA GLY A 140 4.06 1.22 -3.81
C GLY A 140 4.82 1.90 -4.95
N TYR A 141 5.10 3.20 -4.82
CA TYR A 141 5.90 3.95 -5.78
C TYR A 141 7.31 3.34 -5.96
N SER A 142 7.98 3.04 -4.85
CA SER A 142 9.33 2.46 -4.85
C SER A 142 9.36 1.10 -5.53
N TYR A 143 8.32 0.29 -5.36
CA TYR A 143 8.17 -0.97 -6.08
C TYR A 143 8.11 -0.74 -7.60
N SER A 144 7.23 0.16 -8.07
CA SER A 144 7.11 0.46 -9.50
C SER A 144 8.42 1.01 -10.08
N LEU A 145 9.10 1.90 -9.35
CA LEU A 145 10.37 2.46 -9.80
C LEU A 145 11.43 1.37 -9.95
N ARG A 146 11.58 0.48 -8.96
CA ARG A 146 12.50 -0.67 -9.04
C ARG A 146 12.13 -1.62 -10.17
N TYR A 147 10.84 -1.87 -10.36
CA TYR A 147 10.33 -2.70 -11.46
C TYR A 147 10.79 -2.18 -12.83
N LEU A 148 10.74 -0.86 -13.02
CA LEU A 148 11.15 -0.21 -14.28
C LEU A 148 12.66 -0.07 -14.45
N VAL A 149 13.38 0.30 -13.39
CA VAL A 149 14.84 0.48 -13.41
C VAL A 149 15.56 -0.85 -13.65
N ASN A 150 15.05 -1.93 -13.05
CA ASN A 150 15.64 -3.26 -13.18
C ASN A 150 15.10 -4.06 -14.38
N ASN A 151 14.29 -3.44 -15.27
CA ASN A 151 13.65 -4.11 -16.39
C ASN A 151 12.91 -5.42 -16.01
N LEU A 152 12.26 -5.46 -14.84
CA LEU A 152 11.50 -6.64 -14.40
C LEU A 152 10.24 -6.89 -15.23
N ASN A 153 9.91 -5.96 -16.13
CA ASN A 153 8.86 -6.10 -17.12
C ASN A 153 9.30 -6.86 -18.39
N TYR A 154 10.60 -7.18 -18.55
CA TYR A 154 11.10 -7.89 -19.72
C TYR A 154 10.83 -9.39 -19.65
N LEU A 155 10.20 -9.95 -20.68
CA LEU A 155 10.02 -11.39 -20.87
C LEU A 155 10.95 -11.88 -22.00
N PRO A 156 12.06 -12.58 -21.69
CA PRO A 156 12.95 -13.12 -22.71
C PRO A 156 12.29 -14.29 -23.44
N PHE A 157 12.29 -14.23 -24.77
CA PHE A 157 11.94 -15.39 -25.60
C PHE A 157 13.21 -16.22 -25.87
N PRO A 158 13.13 -17.56 -25.82
CA PRO A 158 14.25 -18.41 -26.22
C PRO A 158 14.53 -18.21 -27.72
N ALA A 159 15.80 -18.25 -28.10
CA ALA A 159 16.20 -18.16 -29.50
C ALA A 159 15.69 -19.40 -30.27
N ILE A 160 14.81 -19.19 -31.24
CA ILE A 160 14.33 -20.24 -32.14
C ILE A 160 15.43 -20.47 -33.19
N GLN A 161 16.10 -21.62 -33.15
CA GLN A 161 17.04 -22.01 -34.20
C GLN A 161 16.27 -22.37 -35.48
N VAL A 162 16.59 -21.68 -36.58
CA VAL A 162 16.15 -22.09 -37.92
C VAL A 162 17.23 -23.02 -38.47
N SER A 163 16.94 -24.32 -38.47
CA SER A 163 17.71 -25.34 -39.18
C SER A 163 17.73 -24.97 -40.67
N ARG A 164 18.92 -24.74 -41.23
CA ARG A 164 19.11 -24.40 -42.65
C ARG A 164 19.61 -25.61 -43.40
#